data_AF-A0A2V6NQH7-F1
#
_entry.id   AF-A0A2V6NQH7-F1
#
_cell.length_a   1.000
_cell.length_b   1.000
_cell.length_c   1.000
_cell.angle_alpha   90.00
_cell.angle_beta   90.00
_cell.angle_gamma   90.00
#
_symmetry.space_group_name_H-M   'P 1'
#
loop_
_entity.id
_entity.type
_entity.pdbx_description
1 polymer ?
#
loop_
_entity_poly.entity_id
_entity_poly.type
_entity_poly.pdbx_seq_one_letter_code
_entity_poly.pdbx_strand_id
1 'polypeptide(L)'
;MRVWPALIPLVFALLFAATAAGAATIVSTITVGGDDHELQIDVDGSGPLDYLLSESAEPFTLSLLFAGAIFGFVDAHRTFSEIGLAELHARTLIRDETTLAKLDLTFARAAPYAVVREGSRVRLRVEIPGPTPPVVIGTPDEPAPAAALRTAPATLRAVRPESSATSARLVLDIDGTPAFTTFTMSGPARVVVDLENARIPDNSSLPVRGGLLRGVRISQYTKTVVRIVCDLSRPAPFAVEPVARGLIIHLGEGVR
;
A
#
# COMPACT_ATOMS: atom_id res chain seq x y z
N MET A 1 52.95 0.56 -22.06
CA MET A 1 52.59 0.06 -20.72
C MET A 1 52.30 1.26 -19.84
N ARG A 2 51.04 1.51 -19.50
CA ARG A 2 50.62 2.66 -18.71
C ARG A 2 49.48 2.23 -17.79
N VAL A 3 49.77 2.29 -16.50
CA VAL A 3 48.91 1.99 -15.35
C VAL A 3 47.73 2.97 -15.26
N TRP A 4 46.60 2.48 -14.78
CA TRP A 4 45.33 3.18 -14.57
C TRP A 4 45.42 4.31 -13.52
N PRO A 5 44.40 5.18 -13.46
CA PRO A 5 43.83 5.51 -12.16
C PRO A 5 42.33 5.20 -12.07
N ALA A 6 41.98 4.54 -10.96
CA ALA A 6 40.64 4.47 -10.40
C ALA A 6 40.34 5.72 -9.55
N LEU A 7 39.07 5.81 -9.10
CA LEU A 7 38.43 6.80 -8.20
C LEU A 7 37.76 7.94 -8.98
N ILE A 8 36.48 8.24 -8.75
CA ILE A 8 35.92 8.75 -7.49
C ILE A 8 34.45 8.26 -7.32
N PRO A 9 34.04 7.67 -6.18
CA PRO A 9 32.62 7.58 -5.84
C PRO A 9 32.14 8.93 -5.28
N LEU A 10 31.00 9.38 -5.80
CA LEU A 10 30.29 10.60 -5.47
C LEU A 10 29.90 10.60 -3.97
N VAL A 11 30.48 11.51 -3.20
CA VAL A 11 30.09 11.80 -1.81
C VAL A 11 28.76 12.55 -1.83
N PHE A 12 27.68 11.89 -1.40
CA PHE A 12 26.40 12.55 -1.13
C PHE A 12 26.43 13.07 0.32
N ALA A 13 26.82 14.33 0.49
CA ALA A 13 26.75 15.01 1.78
C ALA A 13 25.30 15.39 2.08
N LEU A 14 24.62 14.62 2.94
CA LEU A 14 23.37 15.04 3.57
C LEU A 14 23.71 15.76 4.87
N LEU A 15 23.56 17.08 4.83
CA LEU A 15 23.67 17.99 5.94
C LEU A 15 22.48 17.74 6.90
N PHE A 16 22.67 16.93 7.94
CA PHE A 16 21.73 16.89 9.06
C PHE A 16 22.01 18.09 9.95
N ALA A 17 21.04 19.01 10.04
CA ALA A 17 21.02 20.01 11.09
C ALA A 17 20.95 19.26 12.43
N ALA A 18 21.96 19.44 13.27
CA ALA A 18 21.98 18.95 14.64
C ALA A 18 20.89 19.67 15.44
N THR A 19 19.70 19.06 15.54
CA THR A 19 18.68 19.48 16.50
C THR A 19 19.16 19.04 17.89
N ALA A 20 19.12 19.98 18.84
CA ALA A 20 19.54 19.81 20.22
C ALA A 20 19.00 18.52 20.86
N ALA A 21 19.82 17.91 21.74
CA ALA A 21 19.50 16.72 22.52
C ALA A 21 18.25 16.90 23.41
N GLY A 22 17.08 16.70 22.81
CA GLY A 22 15.85 16.40 23.53
C GLY A 22 15.92 14.96 24.06
N ALA A 23 15.26 14.69 25.19
CA ALA A 23 15.14 13.33 25.72
C ALA A 23 14.63 12.38 24.63
N ALA A 24 15.23 11.19 24.53
CA ALA A 24 14.85 10.20 23.52
C ALA A 24 13.36 9.88 23.60
N THR A 25 12.69 9.80 22.45
CA THR A 25 11.27 9.40 22.41
C THR A 25 11.16 7.93 22.80
N ILE A 26 10.32 7.61 23.78
CA ILE A 26 10.18 6.24 24.28
C ILE A 26 9.01 5.59 23.54
N VAL A 27 9.26 4.53 22.79
CA VAL A 27 8.23 3.65 22.26
C VAL A 27 7.74 2.77 23.40
N SER A 28 6.53 3.03 23.89
CA SER A 28 5.96 2.36 25.07
C SER A 28 5.28 1.05 24.73
N THR A 29 4.69 0.93 23.54
CA THR A 29 3.87 -0.24 23.19
C THR A 29 3.92 -0.50 21.70
N ILE A 30 3.97 -1.78 21.34
CA ILE A 30 3.69 -2.27 19.99
C ILE A 30 2.51 -3.22 20.11
N THR A 31 1.41 -2.91 19.44
CA THR A 31 0.24 -3.76 19.38
C THR A 31 0.14 -4.34 17.98
N VAL A 32 0.01 -5.66 17.90
CA VAL A 32 -0.30 -6.37 16.67
C VAL A 32 -1.73 -6.90 16.80
N GLY A 33 -2.59 -6.49 15.88
CA GLY A 33 -3.99 -6.91 15.83
C GLY A 33 -4.48 -6.91 14.39
N GLY A 34 -5.75 -7.22 14.17
CA GLY A 34 -6.30 -7.31 12.83
C GLY A 34 -7.35 -8.41 12.72
N ASP A 35 -7.75 -8.67 11.49
CA ASP A 35 -8.61 -9.78 11.09
C ASP A 35 -7.94 -10.62 9.98
N ASP A 36 -8.71 -11.52 9.35
CA ASP A 36 -8.21 -12.43 8.31
C ASP A 36 -7.74 -11.71 7.03
N HIS A 37 -8.06 -10.42 6.88
CA HIS A 37 -7.83 -9.63 5.67
C HIS A 37 -6.94 -8.41 5.90
N GLU A 38 -6.90 -7.86 7.12
CA GLU A 38 -6.07 -6.71 7.46
C GLU A 38 -5.30 -6.96 8.75
N LEU A 39 -3.97 -6.80 8.69
CA LEU A 39 -3.11 -6.74 9.86
C LEU A 39 -2.81 -5.28 10.19
N GLN A 40 -3.07 -4.89 11.44
CA GLN A 40 -2.72 -3.58 11.98
C GLN A 40 -1.62 -3.72 13.03
N ILE A 41 -0.52 -2.99 12.84
CA ILE A 41 0.55 -2.81 13.81
C ILE A 41 0.54 -1.35 14.27
N ASP A 42 0.25 -1.13 15.54
CA ASP A 42 0.29 0.19 16.16
C ASP A 42 1.53 0.31 17.05
N VAL A 43 2.32 1.36 16.84
CA VAL A 43 3.51 1.72 17.62
C VAL A 43 3.23 3.03 18.33
N ASP A 44 3.15 3.00 19.66
CA ASP A 44 2.88 4.16 20.50
C ASP A 44 4.16 4.69 21.14
N GLY A 45 4.39 6.00 20.98
CA GLY A 45 5.52 6.73 21.55
C GLY A 45 5.11 7.77 22.59
N SER A 46 6.05 8.18 23.43
CA SER A 46 5.89 9.29 24.39
C SER A 46 5.88 10.68 23.72
N GLY A 47 6.18 10.73 22.42
CA GLY A 47 6.31 11.93 21.60
C GLY A 47 6.30 11.57 20.12
N PRO A 48 6.50 12.54 19.21
CA PRO A 48 6.45 12.30 17.78
C PRO A 48 7.46 11.24 17.33
N LEU A 49 7.00 10.29 16.50
CA LEU A 49 7.82 9.18 15.99
C LEU A 49 8.17 9.41 14.53
N ASP A 50 9.34 9.99 14.27
CA ASP A 50 9.88 10.07 12.91
C ASP A 50 10.50 8.73 12.53
N TYR A 51 10.17 8.24 11.33
CA TYR A 51 10.58 6.92 10.89
C TYR A 51 11.12 6.91 9.46
N LEU A 52 12.05 5.99 9.21
CA LEU A 52 12.42 5.54 7.88
C LEU A 52 11.87 4.14 7.66
N LEU A 53 11.26 3.92 6.49
CA LEU A 53 10.75 2.63 6.08
C LEU A 53 11.66 2.03 5.00
N SER A 54 12.05 0.77 5.18
CA SER A 54 12.75 -0.02 4.17
C SER A 54 11.97 -1.31 3.91
N GLU A 55 11.90 -1.69 2.64
CA GLU A 55 11.27 -2.92 2.18
C GLU A 55 12.32 -3.87 1.58
N SER A 56 12.17 -5.16 1.83
CA SER A 56 12.89 -6.24 1.16
C SER A 56 11.88 -7.28 0.66
N ALA A 57 12.12 -7.89 -0.50
CA ALA A 57 11.19 -8.81 -1.15
C ALA A 57 11.37 -10.28 -0.74
N GLU A 58 12.59 -10.70 -0.38
CA GLU A 58 12.91 -12.11 -0.09
C GLU A 58 13.81 -12.26 1.16
N PRO A 59 13.26 -12.64 2.32
CA PRO A 59 11.82 -12.71 2.63
C PRO A 59 11.16 -11.32 2.57
N PHE A 60 9.82 -11.26 2.43
CA PHE A 60 9.12 -9.98 2.46
C PHE A 60 9.21 -9.39 3.87
N THR A 61 9.96 -8.29 3.99
CA THR A 61 10.27 -7.67 5.28
C THR A 61 10.05 -6.17 5.20
N LEU A 62 9.35 -5.63 6.19
CA LEU A 62 9.25 -4.19 6.43
C LEU A 62 10.08 -3.83 7.66
N SER A 63 11.02 -2.91 7.49
CA SER A 63 11.86 -2.39 8.58
C SER A 63 11.53 -0.93 8.83
N LEU A 64 11.00 -0.64 10.02
CA LEU A 64 10.78 0.71 10.53
C LEU A 64 11.95 1.10 11.45
N LEU A 65 12.61 2.21 11.12
CA LEU A 65 13.70 2.79 11.90
C LEU A 65 13.26 4.11 12.50
N PHE A 66 13.11 4.18 13.81
CA PHE A 66 12.70 5.39 14.53
C PHE A 66 13.93 6.15 15.04
N ALA A 67 14.21 7.31 14.44
CA ALA A 67 15.37 8.13 14.76
C ALA A 67 15.20 8.84 16.10
N GLY A 68 16.21 8.77 16.98
CA GLY A 68 16.15 9.41 18.30
C GLY A 68 15.13 8.78 19.24
N ALA A 69 14.67 7.56 18.94
CA ALA A 69 13.73 6.81 19.76
C ALA A 69 14.38 5.55 20.34
N ILE A 70 13.85 5.10 21.48
CA ILE A 70 14.23 3.85 22.16
C ILE A 70 12.98 3.04 22.51
N PHE A 71 13.10 1.73 22.63
CA PHE A 71 12.02 0.93 23.21
C PHE A 71 12.03 1.06 24.73
N GLY A 72 10.87 1.37 25.32
CA GLY A 72 10.66 1.38 26.77
C GLY A 72 10.56 -0.01 27.40
N PHE A 73 10.85 -1.05 26.61
CA PHE A 73 10.82 -2.45 26.96
C PHE A 73 12.07 -3.16 26.42
N VAL A 74 12.41 -4.31 26.99
CA VAL A 74 13.53 -5.14 26.52
C VAL A 74 13.30 -5.62 25.09
N ASP A 75 14.37 -5.79 24.33
CA ASP A 75 14.32 -6.32 22.96
C ASP A 75 13.31 -7.48 22.85
N ALA A 76 12.38 -7.33 21.90
CA ALA A 76 11.25 -8.24 21.76
C ALA A 76 11.33 -8.96 20.42
N HIS A 77 11.33 -10.29 20.48
CA HIS A 77 11.14 -11.15 19.32
C HIS A 77 9.85 -11.96 19.53
N ARG A 78 8.97 -11.96 18.53
CA ARG A 78 7.71 -12.71 18.53
C ARG A 78 7.53 -13.39 17.19
N THR A 79 7.07 -14.63 17.22
CA THR A 79 6.68 -15.39 16.04
C THR A 79 5.17 -15.53 15.99
N PHE A 80 4.63 -15.63 14.78
CA PHE A 80 3.20 -15.64 14.51
C PHE A 80 2.91 -16.70 13.46
N SER A 81 1.82 -17.44 13.63
CA SER A 81 1.48 -18.58 12.75
C SER A 81 0.23 -18.33 11.90
N GLU A 82 -0.67 -17.45 12.35
CA GLU A 82 -2.05 -17.38 11.82
C GLU A 82 -2.42 -16.03 11.18
N ILE A 83 -1.64 -14.97 11.40
CA ILE A 83 -2.03 -13.59 11.10
C ILE A 83 -1.23 -12.95 9.94
N GLY A 84 -0.67 -13.77 9.04
CA GLY A 84 0.09 -13.30 7.85
C GLY A 84 1.48 -12.68 8.13
N LEU A 85 1.67 -12.11 9.31
CA LEU A 85 2.99 -11.85 9.90
C LEU A 85 3.60 -13.18 10.33
N ALA A 86 4.89 -13.38 10.07
CA ALA A 86 5.65 -14.54 10.50
C ALA A 86 6.50 -14.20 11.74
N GLU A 87 7.18 -13.06 11.72
CA GLU A 87 8.06 -12.63 12.80
C GLU A 87 8.01 -11.11 13.02
N LEU A 88 8.16 -10.70 14.27
CA LEU A 88 8.35 -9.31 14.70
C LEU A 88 9.58 -9.23 15.58
N HIS A 89 10.50 -8.32 15.25
CA HIS A 89 11.70 -8.06 16.04
C HIS A 89 11.85 -6.58 16.34
N ALA A 90 11.67 -6.19 17.59
CA ALA A 90 11.93 -4.85 18.10
C ALA A 90 13.27 -4.83 18.85
N ARG A 91 14.24 -4.04 18.38
CA ARG A 91 15.55 -3.87 19.02
C ARG A 91 16.02 -2.43 19.04
N THR A 92 16.65 -2.03 20.13
CA THR A 92 17.33 -0.74 20.18
C THR A 92 18.76 -0.88 19.67
N LEU A 93 19.12 -0.13 18.62
CA LEU A 93 20.44 -0.08 18.04
C LEU A 93 21.17 1.18 18.50
N ILE A 94 22.48 1.05 18.73
CA ILE A 94 23.37 2.18 19.00
C ILE A 94 24.36 2.24 17.85
N ARG A 95 24.35 3.34 17.09
CA ARG A 95 25.27 3.55 15.96
C ARG A 95 25.77 4.99 16.00
N ASP A 96 27.09 5.18 16.05
CA ASP A 96 27.73 6.51 16.05
C ASP A 96 27.12 7.46 17.10
N GLU A 97 26.97 6.99 18.35
CA GLU A 97 26.32 7.69 19.48
C GLU A 97 24.84 8.04 19.30
N THR A 98 24.24 7.67 18.16
CA THR A 98 22.81 7.85 17.89
C THR A 98 22.06 6.59 18.25
N THR A 99 21.02 6.72 19.08
CA THR A 99 20.13 5.61 19.41
C THR A 99 18.97 5.54 18.42
N LEU A 100 18.69 4.33 17.94
CA LEU A 100 17.68 4.04 16.92
C LEU A 100 16.84 2.84 17.36
N ALA A 101 15.53 3.00 17.47
CA ALA A 101 14.63 1.88 17.66
C ALA A 101 14.32 1.26 16.29
N LYS A 102 14.67 -0.01 16.10
CA LYS A 102 14.40 -0.76 14.86
C LYS A 102 13.31 -1.80 15.11
N LEU A 103 12.27 -1.75 14.28
CA LEU A 103 11.21 -2.74 14.23
C LEU A 103 11.25 -3.45 12.87
N ASP A 104 11.64 -4.72 12.88
CA ASP A 104 11.61 -5.60 11.71
C ASP A 104 10.35 -6.46 11.74
N LEU A 105 9.63 -6.51 10.62
CA LEU A 105 8.42 -7.28 10.43
C LEU A 105 8.60 -8.18 9.22
N THR A 106 8.67 -9.49 9.45
CA THR A 106 8.79 -10.50 8.39
C THR A 106 7.43 -11.12 8.15
N PHE A 107 6.97 -11.13 6.91
CA PHE A 107 5.66 -11.66 6.53
C PHE A 107 5.80 -12.96 5.76
N ALA A 108 4.77 -13.79 5.82
CA ALA A 108 4.71 -15.05 5.09
C ALA A 108 4.66 -14.86 3.56
N ARG A 109 4.17 -13.71 3.10
CA ARG A 109 4.05 -13.34 1.67
C ARG A 109 4.08 -11.82 1.51
N ALA A 110 4.47 -11.37 0.32
CA ALA A 110 4.38 -9.97 -0.06
C ALA A 110 2.92 -9.49 -0.01
N ALA A 111 2.72 -8.29 0.54
CA ALA A 111 1.43 -7.73 0.84
C ALA A 111 1.44 -6.21 0.64
N PRO A 112 0.38 -5.61 0.08
CA PRO A 112 0.21 -4.16 0.11
C PRO A 112 0.19 -3.64 1.54
N TYR A 113 0.76 -2.46 1.76
CA TYR A 113 0.75 -1.83 3.07
C TYR A 113 0.68 -0.31 2.99
N ALA A 114 0.25 0.31 4.09
CA ALA A 114 0.26 1.74 4.31
C ALA A 114 0.78 2.05 5.72
N VAL A 115 1.61 3.07 5.84
CA VAL A 115 2.06 3.58 7.14
C VAL A 115 1.50 4.99 7.34
N VAL A 116 0.80 5.19 8.44
CA VAL A 116 0.22 6.47 8.84
C VAL A 116 0.84 6.90 10.17
N ARG A 117 1.31 8.15 10.24
CA ARG A 117 1.83 8.74 11.47
C ARG A 117 0.86 9.78 12.00
N GLU A 118 0.39 9.59 13.22
CA GLU A 118 -0.55 10.46 13.91
C GLU A 118 0.09 10.94 15.21
N GLY A 119 0.82 12.05 15.15
CA GLY A 119 1.53 12.60 16.31
C GLY A 119 2.53 11.60 16.88
N SER A 120 2.19 11.03 18.03
CA SER A 120 3.02 10.06 18.76
C SER A 120 2.72 8.59 18.43
N ARG A 121 1.82 8.31 17.49
CA ARG A 121 1.51 6.95 17.03
C ARG A 121 1.94 6.75 15.58
N VAL A 122 2.54 5.59 15.29
CA VAL A 122 2.75 5.09 13.93
C VAL A 122 1.94 3.83 13.75
N ARG A 123 1.05 3.84 12.75
CA ARG A 123 0.16 2.76 12.40
C ARG A 123 0.57 2.19 11.05
N LEU A 124 0.98 0.94 11.03
CA LEU A 124 1.21 0.17 9.81
C LEU A 124 -0.01 -0.73 9.57
N ARG A 125 -0.64 -0.58 8.42
CA ARG A 125 -1.71 -1.44 7.93
C ARG A 125 -1.17 -2.28 6.80
N VAL A 126 -1.31 -3.59 6.91
CA VAL A 126 -0.88 -4.55 5.89
C VAL A 126 -2.10 -5.33 5.46
N GLU A 127 -2.43 -5.26 4.19
CA GLU A 127 -3.51 -6.06 3.63
C GLU A 127 -3.00 -7.49 3.52
N ILE A 128 -3.60 -8.43 4.25
CA ILE A 128 -3.25 -9.85 4.13
C ILE A 128 -4.01 -10.37 2.90
N PRO A 129 -3.35 -10.60 1.75
CA PRO A 129 -4.04 -11.22 0.64
C PRO A 129 -4.45 -12.62 1.10
N GLY A 130 -5.76 -12.92 1.14
CA GLY A 130 -6.25 -14.25 1.48
C GLY A 130 -5.61 -15.32 0.59
N PRO A 131 -5.66 -16.61 0.97
CA PRO A 131 -5.23 -17.67 0.07
C PRO A 131 -5.97 -17.49 -1.26
N THR A 132 -5.24 -17.21 -2.35
CA THR A 132 -5.83 -17.23 -3.68
C THR A 132 -6.48 -18.59 -3.84
N PRO A 133 -7.82 -18.68 -3.95
CA PRO A 133 -8.46 -19.98 -4.08
C PRO A 133 -7.88 -20.65 -5.33
N PRO A 134 -7.66 -21.98 -5.30
CA PRO A 134 -7.13 -22.68 -6.45
C PRO A 134 -7.97 -22.31 -7.68
N VAL A 135 -7.29 -21.88 -8.75
CA VAL A 135 -7.95 -21.65 -10.03
C VAL A 135 -8.33 -23.03 -10.56
N VAL A 136 -9.57 -23.45 -10.30
CA VAL A 136 -10.12 -24.69 -10.83
C VAL A 136 -10.41 -24.46 -12.31
N ILE A 137 -9.54 -24.96 -13.18
CA ILE A 137 -9.77 -25.01 -14.63
C ILE A 137 -10.72 -26.18 -14.91
N GLY A 138 -12.00 -25.99 -14.58
CA GLY A 138 -13.10 -26.90 -14.86
C GLY A 138 -13.54 -27.81 -13.71
N THR A 139 -14.71 -27.54 -13.16
CA THR A 139 -15.60 -28.50 -12.48
C THR A 139 -17.06 -28.16 -12.79
N PRO A 140 -17.99 -29.14 -12.85
CA PRO A 140 -19.43 -28.86 -12.91
C PRO A 140 -19.88 -28.10 -11.66
N ASP A 141 -20.85 -27.21 -11.83
CA ASP A 141 -21.44 -26.30 -10.85
C ASP A 141 -21.73 -26.99 -9.49
N GLU A 142 -20.91 -26.71 -8.47
CA GLU A 142 -21.16 -27.09 -7.07
C GLU A 142 -21.44 -25.80 -6.27
N PRO A 143 -22.50 -25.75 -5.43
CA PRO A 143 -23.07 -24.49 -4.97
C PRO A 143 -22.20 -23.83 -3.89
N ALA A 144 -21.97 -22.53 -4.08
CA ALA A 144 -21.21 -21.69 -3.16
C ALA A 144 -21.83 -21.62 -1.75
N PRO A 145 -21.01 -21.58 -0.67
CA PRO A 145 -21.49 -21.50 0.70
C PRO A 145 -22.28 -20.22 0.98
N ALA A 146 -23.25 -20.37 1.88
CA ALA A 146 -24.36 -19.48 2.12
C ALA A 146 -23.97 -18.07 2.63
N ALA A 147 -24.53 -17.07 1.91
CA ALA A 147 -25.18 -15.87 2.43
C ALA A 147 -24.54 -15.14 3.64
N ALA A 148 -23.50 -14.35 3.36
CA ALA A 148 -23.44 -13.01 3.95
C ALA A 148 -24.58 -12.17 3.35
N LEU A 149 -25.23 -11.33 4.16
CA LEU A 149 -26.37 -10.45 3.82
C LEU A 149 -26.27 -9.96 2.36
N ARG A 150 -27.16 -10.48 1.49
CA ARG A 150 -27.10 -10.26 0.04
C ARG A 150 -27.53 -8.84 -0.30
N THR A 151 -26.63 -7.88 -0.11
CA THR A 151 -26.67 -6.65 -0.91
C THR A 151 -26.34 -7.07 -2.34
N ALA A 152 -27.27 -6.83 -3.27
CA ALA A 152 -27.04 -7.15 -4.67
C ALA A 152 -25.73 -6.51 -5.13
N PRO A 153 -24.85 -7.25 -5.84
CA PRO A 153 -23.56 -6.73 -6.23
C PRO A 153 -23.75 -5.53 -7.17
N ALA A 154 -22.94 -4.49 -6.97
CA ALA A 154 -22.92 -3.35 -7.87
C ALA A 154 -22.44 -3.81 -9.26
N THR A 155 -22.88 -3.14 -10.33
CA THR A 155 -22.43 -3.48 -11.69
C THR A 155 -21.76 -2.30 -12.34
N LEU A 156 -20.47 -2.44 -12.68
CA LEU A 156 -19.76 -1.45 -13.51
C LEU A 156 -20.17 -1.66 -14.97
N ARG A 157 -20.89 -0.68 -15.51
CA ARG A 157 -21.47 -0.70 -16.87
C ARG A 157 -20.53 -0.16 -17.92
N ALA A 158 -19.85 0.94 -17.60
CA ALA A 158 -18.99 1.61 -18.55
C ALA A 158 -17.87 2.36 -17.85
N VAL A 159 -16.73 2.45 -18.53
CA VAL A 159 -15.63 3.34 -18.16
C VAL A 159 -15.32 4.23 -19.35
N ARG A 160 -15.33 5.54 -19.11
CA ARG A 160 -15.11 6.55 -20.16
C ARG A 160 -13.89 7.38 -19.79
N PRO A 161 -12.71 7.04 -20.33
CA PRO A 161 -11.50 7.82 -20.11
C PRO A 161 -11.42 9.01 -21.06
N GLU A 162 -11.01 10.15 -20.53
CA GLU A 162 -10.62 11.35 -21.24
C GLU A 162 -9.23 11.76 -20.75
N SER A 163 -8.28 12.02 -21.65
CA SER A 163 -6.92 12.40 -21.26
C SER A 163 -6.41 13.59 -22.08
N SER A 164 -5.68 14.45 -21.39
CA SER A 164 -4.89 15.55 -21.93
C SER A 164 -3.40 15.32 -21.66
N ALA A 165 -2.55 16.27 -22.07
CA ALA A 165 -1.12 16.21 -21.80
C ALA A 165 -0.76 16.19 -20.30
N THR A 166 -1.55 16.86 -19.45
CA THR A 166 -1.22 17.07 -18.02
C THR A 166 -2.24 16.49 -17.06
N SER A 167 -3.43 16.11 -17.54
CA SER A 167 -4.52 15.57 -16.73
C SER A 167 -5.28 14.44 -17.42
N ALA A 168 -6.06 13.69 -16.65
CA ALA A 168 -7.04 12.74 -17.17
C ALA A 168 -8.25 12.65 -16.24
N ARG A 169 -9.40 12.30 -16.82
CA ARG A 169 -10.65 12.11 -16.13
C ARG A 169 -11.29 10.80 -16.59
N LEU A 170 -11.71 9.96 -15.66
CA LEU A 170 -12.44 8.73 -15.97
C LEU A 170 -13.81 8.78 -15.32
N VAL A 171 -14.86 8.57 -16.11
CA VAL A 171 -16.22 8.37 -15.58
C VAL A 171 -16.50 6.88 -15.53
N LEU A 172 -16.83 6.38 -14.33
CA LEU A 172 -17.24 5.00 -14.08
C LEU A 172 -18.74 5.00 -13.85
N ASP A 173 -19.49 4.42 -14.79
CA ASP A 173 -20.94 4.25 -14.67
C ASP A 173 -21.22 2.94 -13.91
N ILE A 174 -21.70 3.08 -12.67
CA ILE A 174 -21.91 1.96 -11.75
C ILE A 174 -23.37 1.94 -11.31
N ASP A 175 -24.03 0.80 -11.52
CA ASP A 175 -25.33 0.52 -10.93
C ASP A 175 -25.13 -0.03 -9.52
N GLY A 176 -25.48 0.76 -8.51
CA GLY A 176 -25.24 0.48 -7.10
C GLY A 176 -24.16 1.38 -6.51
N THR A 177 -23.94 1.24 -5.20
CA THR A 177 -23.00 2.09 -4.44
C THR A 177 -21.95 1.20 -3.77
N PRO A 178 -20.99 0.65 -4.52
CA PRO A 178 -19.94 -0.17 -3.94
C PRO A 178 -19.03 0.70 -3.06
N ALA A 179 -18.55 0.14 -1.97
CA ALA A 179 -17.36 0.69 -1.32
C ALA A 179 -16.17 0.56 -2.27
N PHE A 180 -15.18 1.43 -2.15
CA PHE A 180 -14.00 1.38 -2.99
C PHE A 180 -12.73 1.72 -2.21
N THR A 181 -11.62 1.14 -2.65
CA THR A 181 -10.27 1.45 -2.16
C THR A 181 -9.39 1.91 -3.31
N THR A 182 -8.34 2.66 -3.01
CA THR A 182 -7.43 3.22 -4.02
C THR A 182 -5.99 3.19 -3.56
N PHE A 183 -5.07 2.90 -4.47
CA PHE A 183 -3.63 2.96 -4.19
C PHE A 183 -2.83 3.19 -5.48
N THR A 184 -1.56 3.55 -5.32
CA THR A 184 -0.63 3.76 -6.45
C THR A 184 0.40 2.66 -6.53
N MET A 185 0.83 2.31 -7.75
CA MET A 185 1.99 1.45 -7.97
C MET A 185 3.09 2.20 -8.73
N SER A 186 4.34 1.90 -8.39
CA SER A 186 5.54 2.37 -9.10
C SER A 186 6.17 1.23 -9.91
N GLY A 187 6.67 1.56 -11.11
CA GLY A 187 7.37 0.61 -11.99
C GLY A 187 6.46 -0.31 -12.84
N PRO A 188 5.56 0.19 -13.72
CA PRO A 188 5.33 1.59 -14.15
C PRO A 188 4.31 2.33 -13.27
N ALA A 189 4.19 3.65 -13.44
CA ALA A 189 3.25 4.49 -12.67
C ALA A 189 1.79 4.11 -12.93
N ARG A 190 1.05 3.77 -11.87
CA ARG A 190 -0.35 3.37 -11.95
C ARG A 190 -1.16 3.93 -10.79
N VAL A 191 -2.43 4.20 -11.06
CA VAL A 191 -3.47 4.38 -10.04
C VAL A 191 -4.44 3.21 -10.15
N VAL A 192 -4.73 2.57 -9.02
CA VAL A 192 -5.64 1.43 -8.92
C VAL A 192 -6.85 1.84 -8.10
N VAL A 193 -8.03 1.49 -8.59
CA VAL A 193 -9.31 1.64 -7.89
C VAL A 193 -10.00 0.28 -7.84
N ASP A 194 -10.27 -0.22 -6.65
CA ASP A 194 -11.00 -1.46 -6.44
C ASP A 194 -12.41 -1.16 -5.96
N LEU A 195 -13.40 -1.80 -6.59
CA LEU A 195 -14.81 -1.71 -6.23
C LEU A 195 -15.21 -3.00 -5.51
N GLU A 196 -15.63 -2.87 -4.26
CA GLU A 196 -16.08 -3.96 -3.40
C GLU A 196 -17.49 -4.41 -3.74
N ASN A 197 -17.74 -5.72 -3.61
CA ASN A 197 -18.99 -6.37 -3.98
C ASN A 197 -19.52 -5.91 -5.37
N ALA A 198 -18.64 -5.84 -6.36
CA ALA A 198 -18.94 -5.39 -7.71
C ALA A 198 -18.75 -6.48 -8.77
N ARG A 199 -19.42 -6.29 -9.91
CA ARG A 199 -19.38 -7.14 -11.09
C ARG A 199 -19.14 -6.35 -12.36
N ILE A 200 -18.43 -6.97 -13.29
CA ILE A 200 -18.39 -6.57 -14.70
C ILE A 200 -18.85 -7.74 -15.57
N PRO A 201 -19.42 -7.48 -16.76
CA PRO A 201 -19.74 -8.54 -17.71
C PRO A 201 -18.48 -9.24 -18.21
N ASP A 202 -17.46 -8.47 -18.63
CA ASP A 202 -16.22 -8.97 -19.19
C ASP A 202 -15.03 -8.09 -18.81
N ASN A 203 -13.85 -8.72 -18.71
CA ASN A 203 -12.59 -8.00 -18.59
C ASN A 203 -12.35 -7.19 -19.87
N SER A 204 -11.86 -5.96 -19.73
CA SER A 204 -11.59 -5.08 -20.87
C SER A 204 -10.35 -4.23 -20.66
N SER A 205 -9.78 -3.78 -21.77
CA SER A 205 -8.66 -2.85 -21.79
C SER A 205 -8.96 -1.75 -22.80
N LEU A 206 -8.90 -0.51 -22.33
CA LEU A 206 -9.16 0.70 -23.10
C LEU A 206 -7.83 1.41 -23.35
N PRO A 207 -7.18 1.23 -24.51
CA PRO A 207 -5.99 1.98 -24.84
C PRO A 207 -6.34 3.46 -25.00
N VAL A 208 -5.56 4.35 -24.39
CA VAL A 208 -5.73 5.80 -24.50
C VAL A 208 -4.54 6.38 -25.26
N ARG A 209 -4.81 7.11 -26.34
CA ARG A 209 -3.76 7.62 -27.23
C ARG A 209 -3.33 9.02 -26.79
N GLY A 210 -2.11 9.10 -26.27
CA GLY A 210 -1.46 10.37 -25.90
C GLY A 210 -1.92 10.90 -24.54
N GLY A 211 -1.05 11.69 -23.90
CA GLY A 211 -1.36 12.34 -22.62
C GLY A 211 -0.87 11.61 -21.37
N LEU A 212 -1.44 12.02 -20.23
CA LEU A 212 -1.12 11.46 -18.91
C LEU A 212 -1.51 9.98 -18.80
N LEU A 213 -2.68 9.62 -19.31
CA LEU A 213 -3.23 8.27 -19.24
C LEU A 213 -2.84 7.47 -20.50
N ARG A 214 -2.18 6.33 -20.32
CA ARG A 214 -1.79 5.40 -21.39
C ARG A 214 -2.87 4.37 -21.70
N GLY A 215 -3.64 3.99 -20.70
CA GLY A 215 -4.72 3.04 -20.86
C GLY A 215 -5.42 2.74 -19.55
N VAL A 216 -6.59 2.13 -19.66
CA VAL A 216 -7.38 1.68 -18.51
C VAL A 216 -7.63 0.20 -18.64
N ARG A 217 -7.28 -0.59 -17.61
CA ARG A 217 -7.59 -2.01 -17.55
C ARG A 217 -8.67 -2.23 -16.52
N ILE A 218 -9.67 -3.01 -16.89
CA ILE A 218 -10.83 -3.31 -16.05
C ILE A 218 -10.91 -4.82 -15.97
N SER A 219 -10.85 -5.35 -14.76
CA SER A 219 -10.89 -6.80 -14.54
C SER A 219 -11.71 -7.16 -13.32
N GLN A 220 -12.44 -8.26 -13.41
CA GLN A 220 -12.98 -8.95 -12.26
C GLN A 220 -11.80 -9.57 -11.49
N TYR A 221 -11.22 -8.80 -10.56
CA TYR A 221 -9.98 -9.17 -9.87
C TYR A 221 -10.19 -10.35 -8.93
N THR A 222 -11.33 -10.38 -8.25
CA THR A 222 -11.79 -11.52 -7.46
C THR A 222 -13.27 -11.78 -7.74
N LYS A 223 -13.82 -12.83 -7.13
CA LYS A 223 -15.26 -13.09 -7.16
C LYS A 223 -16.11 -11.98 -6.55
N THR A 224 -15.58 -10.91 -5.96
CA THR A 224 -16.37 -9.80 -5.41
C THR A 224 -15.77 -8.44 -5.71
N VAL A 225 -14.55 -8.38 -6.26
CA VAL A 225 -13.83 -7.12 -6.51
C VAL A 225 -13.68 -6.88 -8.01
N VAL A 226 -14.07 -5.69 -8.47
CA VAL A 226 -13.73 -5.17 -9.79
C VAL A 226 -12.57 -4.19 -9.63
N ARG A 227 -11.46 -4.47 -10.31
CA ARG A 227 -10.26 -3.63 -10.30
C ARG A 227 -10.16 -2.81 -11.58
N ILE A 228 -10.00 -1.50 -11.41
CA ILE A 228 -9.72 -0.54 -12.47
C ILE A 228 -8.27 -0.07 -12.30
N VAL A 229 -7.43 -0.32 -13.30
CA VAL A 229 -6.03 0.11 -13.32
C VAL A 229 -5.84 1.18 -14.37
N CYS A 230 -5.46 2.38 -13.94
CA CYS A 230 -5.08 3.49 -14.81
C CYS A 230 -3.57 3.43 -15.03
N ASP A 231 -3.12 3.00 -16.22
CA ASP A 231 -1.71 3.03 -16.60
C ASP A 231 -1.32 4.48 -16.96
N LEU A 232 -0.35 5.07 -16.24
CA LEU A 232 0.05 6.47 -16.40
C LEU A 232 1.40 6.59 -17.10
N SER A 233 1.60 7.71 -17.80
CA SER A 233 2.88 8.05 -18.44
C SER A 233 3.94 8.52 -17.44
N ARG A 234 3.51 9.01 -16.28
CA ARG A 234 4.33 9.47 -15.15
C ARG A 234 3.48 9.46 -13.87
N PRO A 235 4.10 9.44 -12.68
CA PRO A 235 3.37 9.63 -11.42
C PRO A 235 2.59 10.94 -11.42
N ALA A 236 1.37 10.91 -10.90
CA ALA A 236 0.48 12.07 -10.84
C ALA A 236 -0.45 11.96 -9.62
N PRO A 237 -0.85 13.10 -9.02
CA PRO A 237 -1.88 13.10 -7.99
C PRO A 237 -3.21 12.61 -8.56
N PHE A 238 -4.08 12.08 -7.70
CA PHE A 238 -5.40 11.63 -8.10
C PHE A 238 -6.42 11.86 -6.99
N ALA A 239 -7.68 11.98 -7.38
CA ALA A 239 -8.82 11.99 -6.47
C ALA A 239 -9.95 11.15 -7.07
N VAL A 240 -10.73 10.50 -6.21
CA VAL A 240 -11.93 9.76 -6.61
C VAL A 240 -13.14 10.42 -5.96
N GLU A 241 -14.08 10.83 -6.80
CA GLU A 241 -15.29 11.54 -6.42
C GLU A 241 -16.50 10.64 -6.63
N PRO A 242 -17.24 10.28 -5.57
CA PRO A 242 -18.53 9.62 -5.70
C PRO A 242 -19.56 10.54 -6.35
N VAL A 243 -20.31 10.04 -7.33
CA VAL A 243 -21.42 10.75 -7.97
C VAL A 243 -22.70 9.91 -7.92
N ALA A 244 -23.83 10.52 -8.27
CA ALA A 244 -25.14 9.87 -8.23
C ALA A 244 -25.19 8.52 -8.98
N ARG A 245 -24.37 8.36 -10.03
CA ARG A 245 -24.25 7.12 -10.81
C ARG A 245 -22.79 6.69 -10.99
N GLY A 246 -22.18 6.24 -9.90
CA GLY A 246 -20.83 5.67 -9.88
C GLY A 246 -19.76 6.65 -9.41
N LEU A 247 -18.60 6.66 -10.07
CA LEU A 247 -17.42 7.40 -9.62
C LEU A 247 -16.81 8.23 -10.75
N ILE A 248 -16.17 9.35 -10.40
CA ILE A 248 -15.27 10.08 -11.28
C ILE A 248 -13.86 9.99 -10.70
N ILE A 249 -12.90 9.54 -11.51
CA ILE A 249 -11.47 9.57 -11.15
C ILE A 249 -10.84 10.76 -11.85
N HIS A 250 -10.26 11.67 -11.07
CA HIS A 250 -9.48 12.80 -11.55
C HIS A 250 -7.99 12.50 -11.38
N LEU A 251 -7.18 12.76 -12.40
CA LEU A 251 -5.75 12.46 -12.44
C LEU A 251 -4.96 13.68 -12.93
N GLY A 252 -3.85 13.99 -12.28
CA GLY A 252 -2.92 15.03 -12.71
C GLY A 252 -3.32 16.45 -12.30
N GLU A 253 -3.05 17.40 -13.19
CA GLU A 253 -3.23 18.83 -12.90
C GLU A 253 -4.69 19.17 -12.54
N GLY A 254 -4.88 20.03 -11.53
CA GLY A 254 -6.20 20.45 -11.05
C GLY A 254 -6.80 19.59 -9.94
N VAL A 255 -6.18 18.45 -9.62
CA VAL A 255 -6.51 17.66 -8.43
C VAL A 255 -5.98 18.38 -7.19
N ARG A 256 -6.87 18.68 -6.22
CA ARG A 256 -6.54 19.28 -4.92
C ARG A 256 -6.95 18.36 -3.78
#